data_AF-A0A2W6BLU1-F1
#
_entry.id   AF-A0A2W6BLU1-F1
#
_cell.length_a   1.000
_cell.length_b   1.000
_cell.length_c   1.000
_cell.angle_alpha   90.00
_cell.angle_beta   90.00
_cell.angle_gamma   90.00
#
_symmetry.space_group_name_H-M   'P 1'
#
loop_
_entity.id
_entity.type
_entity.pdbx_description
1 polymer ?
#
loop_
_entity_poly.entity_id
_entity_poly.type
_entity_poly.pdbx_seq_one_letter_code
_entity_poly.pdbx_strand_id
1 'polypeptide(L)'
;MVAALVPVGHSVGPLFTPSGEQDPDSYEIRYADGIFSIDHEELRVWALTHGDPATINEDPPSRERVIRKATELESNTTNQVIDRLCDVGLLVEFERRTEQARDFAYRHQVEPLAVGLGNTPDTPWYFRMGLPSTPRIMVGRDAYHLWTFAHRHASLWDACEYLAADRQAEAVARAGSDVDPDRILAHFLDALPAMIATSCAYVDRVR
;
A
#
# COMPACT_ATOMS: atom_id res chain seq x y z
N MET A 1 -17.25 -6.45 -7.83
CA MET A 1 -16.36 -6.13 -6.69
C MET A 1 -15.98 -4.67 -6.81
N VAL A 2 -15.73 -3.97 -5.71
CA VAL A 2 -15.28 -2.58 -5.76
C VAL A 2 -13.77 -2.57 -6.04
N ALA A 3 -13.31 -1.73 -6.98
CA ALA A 3 -11.90 -1.59 -7.29
C ALA A 3 -11.13 -1.03 -6.08
N ALA A 4 -9.94 -1.57 -5.85
CA ALA A 4 -9.03 -1.02 -4.86
C ALA A 4 -8.42 0.28 -5.41
N LEU A 5 -8.32 1.31 -4.57
CA LEU A 5 -7.58 2.52 -4.90
C LEU A 5 -6.39 2.65 -3.96
N VAL A 6 -5.18 2.54 -4.49
CA VAL A 6 -3.94 2.45 -3.71
C VAL A 6 -3.09 3.70 -3.92
N PRO A 7 -2.66 4.41 -2.86
CA PRO A 7 -1.66 5.45 -2.99
C PRO A 7 -0.29 4.88 -3.32
N VAL A 8 0.38 5.52 -4.27
CA VAL A 8 1.76 5.22 -4.65
C VAL A 8 2.63 6.44 -4.34
N GLY A 9 3.82 6.16 -3.84
CA GLY A 9 4.80 7.15 -3.40
C GLY A 9 4.84 7.33 -1.88
N HIS A 10 5.78 8.15 -1.45
CA HIS A 10 6.02 8.47 -0.04
C HIS A 10 6.01 9.98 0.17
N SER A 11 5.19 10.48 1.09
CA SER A 11 5.14 11.91 1.40
C SER A 11 6.47 12.37 2.02
N VAL A 12 7.05 13.41 1.43
CA VAL A 12 8.28 14.08 1.88
C VAL A 12 7.95 15.35 2.67
N GLY A 13 6.68 15.79 2.64
CA GLY A 13 6.16 16.90 3.42
C GLY A 13 5.93 18.17 2.59
N PRO A 14 5.55 19.28 3.27
CA PRO A 14 5.35 20.56 2.63
C PRO A 14 6.67 21.23 2.27
N LEU A 15 6.71 21.90 1.11
CA LEU A 15 7.81 22.74 0.68
C LEU A 15 7.42 24.23 0.80
N PHE A 16 8.30 25.02 1.41
CA PHE A 16 8.14 26.46 1.57
C PHE A 16 9.29 27.18 0.86
N THR A 17 8.96 28.20 0.08
CA THR A 17 9.93 29.16 -0.46
C THR A 17 10.19 30.28 0.56
N PRO A 18 11.35 30.97 0.49
CA PRO A 18 11.69 32.07 1.40
C PRO A 18 10.85 33.36 1.22
N SER A 19 9.58 33.25 0.85
CA SER A 19 8.64 34.37 0.65
C SER A 19 8.08 34.93 1.97
N GLY A 20 8.16 34.16 3.06
CA GLY A 20 7.57 34.50 4.35
C GLY A 20 6.07 34.16 4.46
N GLU A 21 5.53 33.42 3.49
CA GLU A 21 4.16 32.92 3.51
C GLU A 21 3.97 31.79 4.54
N GLN A 22 2.76 31.67 5.08
CA GLN A 22 2.42 30.65 6.08
C GLN A 22 1.95 29.33 5.46
N ASP A 23 1.52 29.37 4.19
CA ASP A 23 1.06 28.21 3.46
C ASP A 23 2.21 27.60 2.63
N PRO A 24 2.29 26.26 2.51
CA PRO A 24 3.24 25.61 1.62
C PRO A 24 3.00 25.97 0.16
N ASP A 25 4.07 26.13 -0.62
CA ASP A 25 3.98 26.30 -2.07
C ASP A 25 3.53 25.01 -2.76
N SER A 26 3.95 23.86 -2.21
CA SER A 26 3.57 22.54 -2.69
C SER A 26 3.79 21.48 -1.62
N TYR A 27 3.31 20.27 -1.90
CA TYR A 27 3.60 19.08 -1.12
C TYR A 27 4.35 18.09 -1.99
N GLU A 28 5.40 17.50 -1.44
CA GLU A 28 6.27 16.63 -2.20
C GLU A 28 5.96 15.15 -1.92
N ILE A 29 5.76 14.38 -2.99
CA ILE A 29 5.65 12.93 -2.95
C ILE A 29 6.85 12.34 -3.69
N ARG A 30 7.69 11.58 -2.98
CA ARG A 30 8.74 10.78 -3.60
C ARG A 30 8.08 9.61 -4.34
N TYR A 31 8.45 9.44 -5.60
CA TYR A 31 7.91 8.41 -6.48
C TYR A 31 9.02 7.91 -7.39
N ALA A 32 9.28 6.60 -7.40
CA ALA A 32 10.44 6.01 -8.06
C ALA A 32 11.75 6.74 -7.68
N ASP A 33 12.48 7.25 -8.66
CA ASP A 33 13.71 8.03 -8.53
C ASP A 33 13.49 9.55 -8.49
N GLY A 34 12.23 10.01 -8.49
CA GLY A 34 11.86 11.42 -8.56
C GLY A 34 11.01 11.93 -7.39
N ILE A 35 10.64 13.20 -7.49
CA ILE A 35 9.72 13.91 -6.59
C ILE A 35 8.64 14.56 -7.45
N PHE A 36 7.38 14.34 -7.07
CA PHE A 36 6.22 15.02 -7.63
C PHE A 36 5.72 16.06 -6.63
N SER A 37 5.64 17.32 -7.08
CA SER A 37 4.98 18.38 -6.35
C SER A 37 3.50 18.36 -6.68
N ILE A 38 2.67 18.25 -5.65
CA ILE A 38 1.21 18.28 -5.75
C ILE A 38 0.65 19.47 -4.96
N ASP A 39 -0.52 19.94 -5.38
CA ASP A 39 -1.23 20.99 -4.65
C ASP A 39 -1.94 20.46 -3.40
N HIS A 40 -2.58 21.36 -2.65
CA HIS A 40 -3.29 21.00 -1.43
C HIS A 40 -4.52 20.11 -1.69
N GLU A 41 -5.24 20.29 -2.80
CA GLU A 41 -6.41 19.48 -3.12
C GLU A 41 -6.00 18.06 -3.50
N GLU A 42 -4.97 17.92 -4.33
CA GLU A 42 -4.33 16.66 -4.70
C GLU A 42 -3.79 15.92 -3.47
N LEU A 43 -3.10 16.64 -2.57
CA LEU A 43 -2.64 16.04 -1.31
C LEU A 43 -3.79 15.48 -0.49
N ARG A 44 -4.89 16.23 -0.35
CA ARG A 44 -6.05 15.79 0.43
C ARG A 44 -6.66 14.52 -0.15
N VAL A 45 -6.85 14.46 -1.46
CA VAL A 45 -7.38 13.27 -2.13
C VAL A 45 -6.42 12.09 -1.98
N TRP A 46 -5.12 12.29 -2.23
CA TRP A 46 -4.09 11.26 -2.05
C TRP A 46 -4.04 10.75 -0.59
N ALA A 47 -4.09 11.64 0.40
CA ALA A 47 -4.11 11.29 1.82
C ALA A 47 -5.37 10.49 2.20
N LEU A 48 -6.54 10.82 1.66
CA LEU A 48 -7.78 10.06 1.91
C LEU A 48 -7.68 8.60 1.44
N THR A 49 -6.87 8.32 0.42
CA THR A 49 -6.66 6.95 -0.09
C THR A 49 -5.81 6.07 0.84
N HIS A 50 -5.09 6.65 1.81
CA HIS A 50 -4.36 5.88 2.83
C HIS A 50 -5.29 5.11 3.76
N GLY A 51 -6.55 5.55 3.87
CA GLY A 51 -7.51 4.92 4.75
C GLY A 51 -7.47 5.47 6.17
N ASP A 52 -8.26 4.86 7.04
CA ASP A 52 -8.26 5.14 8.48
C ASP A 52 -8.07 3.80 9.20
N PRO A 53 -7.01 3.63 10.02
CA PRO A 53 -6.75 2.38 10.74
C PRO A 53 -7.95 1.84 11.52
N ALA A 54 -8.80 2.72 12.05
CA ALA A 54 -9.95 2.34 12.86
C ALA A 54 -11.11 1.73 12.06
N THR A 55 -11.16 1.99 10.74
CA THR A 55 -12.28 1.60 9.87
C THR A 55 -11.85 0.89 8.59
N ILE A 56 -10.56 0.53 8.46
CA ILE A 56 -9.97 0.07 7.20
C ILE A 56 -10.55 -1.25 6.69
N ASN A 57 -11.04 -2.11 7.61
CA ASN A 57 -11.59 -3.41 7.26
C ASN A 57 -13.05 -3.31 6.80
N GLU A 58 -13.81 -2.38 7.36
CA GLU A 58 -15.21 -2.13 7.01
C GLU A 58 -15.34 -1.19 5.80
N ASP A 59 -14.41 -0.25 5.64
CA ASP A 59 -14.43 0.81 4.64
C ASP A 59 -13.06 0.95 3.95
N PRO A 60 -12.63 -0.06 3.18
CA PRO A 60 -11.34 -0.02 2.49
C PRO A 60 -11.29 1.08 1.43
N PRO A 61 -10.10 1.61 1.08
CA PRO A 61 -9.93 2.62 0.05
C PRO A 61 -10.48 2.18 -1.31
N SER A 62 -11.47 2.94 -1.80
CA SER A 62 -12.00 2.91 -3.16
C SER A 62 -12.27 4.34 -3.63
N ARG A 63 -12.48 4.51 -4.94
CA ARG A 63 -12.90 5.78 -5.52
C ARG A 63 -14.20 6.30 -4.87
N GLU A 64 -15.23 5.48 -4.73
CA GLU A 64 -16.50 5.95 -4.13
C GLU A 64 -16.32 6.38 -2.68
N ARG A 65 -15.50 5.65 -1.92
CA ARG A 65 -15.17 6.03 -0.54
C ARG A 65 -14.49 7.39 -0.48
N VAL A 66 -13.51 7.64 -1.33
CA VAL A 66 -12.76 8.91 -1.34
C VAL A 66 -13.69 10.07 -1.68
N ILE A 67 -14.53 9.92 -2.71
CA ILE A 67 -15.55 10.92 -3.07
C ILE A 67 -16.48 11.21 -1.91
N ARG A 68 -16.96 10.16 -1.21
CA ARG A 68 -17.85 10.32 -0.05
C ARG A 68 -17.16 11.03 1.12
N LYS A 69 -15.86 10.78 1.35
CA LYS A 69 -15.09 11.39 2.46
C LYS A 69 -14.55 12.78 2.13
N ALA A 70 -14.47 13.17 0.87
CA ALA A 70 -14.03 14.49 0.43
C ALA A 70 -15.15 15.54 0.58
N THR A 71 -15.73 15.69 1.77
CA THR A 71 -16.94 16.50 2.03
C THR A 71 -16.79 18.00 1.76
N GLU A 72 -15.57 18.51 1.68
CA GLU A 72 -15.26 19.92 1.41
C GLU A 72 -15.00 20.18 -0.09
N LEU A 73 -14.86 19.13 -0.89
CA LEU A 73 -14.73 19.24 -2.34
C LEU A 73 -16.03 18.81 -3.00
N GLU A 74 -16.38 19.44 -4.12
CA GLU A 74 -17.46 18.93 -4.95
C GLU A 74 -17.07 17.54 -5.50
N SER A 75 -18.05 16.62 -5.60
CA SER A 75 -17.79 15.25 -6.06
C SER A 75 -17.19 15.17 -7.46
N ASN A 76 -17.55 16.11 -8.35
CA ASN A 76 -16.99 16.20 -9.70
C ASN A 76 -15.51 16.62 -9.67
N THR A 77 -15.17 17.61 -8.84
CA THR A 77 -13.78 18.04 -8.62
C THR A 77 -12.95 16.90 -8.04
N THR A 78 -13.48 16.19 -7.05
CA THR A 78 -12.79 15.02 -6.45
C THR A 78 -12.50 13.94 -7.48
N ASN A 79 -13.46 13.62 -8.37
CA ASN A 79 -13.23 12.65 -9.45
C ASN A 79 -12.10 13.09 -10.39
N GLN A 80 -12.11 14.36 -10.81
CA GLN A 80 -11.06 14.90 -11.68
C GLN A 80 -9.68 14.89 -11.02
N VAL A 81 -9.60 15.13 -9.71
CA VAL A 81 -8.35 15.00 -8.95
C VAL A 81 -7.89 13.53 -8.91
N ILE A 82 -8.80 12.58 -8.64
CA ILE A 82 -8.47 11.15 -8.67
C ILE A 82 -7.93 10.75 -10.05
N ASP A 83 -8.61 11.16 -11.12
CA ASP A 83 -8.20 10.85 -12.49
C ASP A 83 -6.80 11.40 -12.80
N ARG A 84 -6.54 12.67 -12.46
CA ARG A 84 -5.20 13.28 -12.61
C ARG A 84 -4.13 12.53 -11.84
N LEU A 85 -4.39 12.15 -10.60
CA LEU A 85 -3.45 11.39 -9.78
C LEU A 85 -3.21 9.97 -10.32
N CYS A 86 -4.22 9.34 -10.90
CA CYS A 86 -4.09 8.07 -11.62
C CYS A 86 -3.24 8.22 -12.89
N ASP A 87 -3.45 9.30 -13.66
CA ASP A 87 -2.71 9.55 -14.91
C ASP A 87 -1.21 9.73 -14.66
N VAL A 88 -0.82 10.35 -13.55
CA VAL A 88 0.59 10.49 -13.15
C VAL A 88 1.11 9.31 -12.31
N GLY A 89 0.24 8.35 -11.99
CA GLY A 89 0.60 7.13 -11.26
C GLY A 89 0.78 7.29 -9.74
N LEU A 90 0.36 8.41 -9.15
CA LEU A 90 0.33 8.61 -7.69
C LEU A 90 -0.84 7.89 -7.02
N LEU A 91 -1.86 7.51 -7.80
CA LEU A 91 -2.91 6.57 -7.41
C LEU A 91 -2.96 5.43 -8.43
N VAL A 92 -3.31 4.22 -7.98
CA VAL A 92 -3.59 3.10 -8.89
C VAL A 92 -4.91 2.45 -8.50
N GLU A 93 -5.80 2.36 -9.48
CA GLU A 93 -7.11 1.71 -9.36
C GLU A 93 -7.09 0.36 -10.05
N PHE A 94 -7.47 -0.72 -9.36
CA PHE A 94 -7.50 -2.06 -9.94
C PHE A 94 -8.47 -3.01 -9.23
N GLU A 95 -8.98 -4.00 -9.96
CA GLU A 95 -9.78 -5.08 -9.38
C GLU A 95 -8.90 -6.13 -8.71
N ARG A 96 -9.13 -6.37 -7.41
CA ARG A 96 -8.44 -7.42 -6.66
C ARG A 96 -8.78 -8.80 -7.23
N ARG A 97 -7.80 -9.71 -7.21
CA ARG A 97 -7.95 -11.11 -7.67
C ARG A 97 -8.24 -11.26 -9.18
N THR A 98 -7.82 -10.27 -9.97
CA THR A 98 -7.88 -10.30 -11.43
C THR A 98 -6.47 -10.15 -12.00
N GLU A 99 -6.33 -10.24 -13.32
CA GLU A 99 -5.07 -9.95 -14.01
C GLU A 99 -4.57 -8.52 -13.71
N GLN A 100 -5.47 -7.56 -13.44
CA GLN A 100 -5.09 -6.20 -13.05
C GLN A 100 -4.29 -6.17 -11.74
N ALA A 101 -4.59 -7.06 -10.79
CA ALA A 101 -3.84 -7.17 -9.54
C ALA A 101 -2.41 -7.67 -9.79
N ARG A 102 -2.24 -8.60 -10.74
CA ARG A 102 -0.92 -9.08 -11.17
C ARG A 102 -0.14 -7.97 -11.88
N ASP A 103 -0.80 -7.26 -12.78
CA ASP A 103 -0.26 -6.09 -13.47
C ASP A 103 0.21 -4.99 -12.50
N PHE A 104 -0.58 -4.74 -11.44
CA PHE A 104 -0.16 -3.88 -10.33
C PHE A 104 1.11 -4.42 -9.67
N ALA A 105 1.16 -5.71 -9.32
CA ALA A 105 2.29 -6.32 -8.64
C ALA A 105 3.59 -6.34 -9.47
N TYR A 106 3.51 -6.43 -10.79
CA TYR A 106 4.67 -6.32 -11.68
C TYR A 106 5.26 -4.90 -11.73
N ARG A 107 4.41 -3.88 -11.60
CA ARG A 107 4.80 -2.47 -11.77
C ARG A 107 5.18 -1.78 -10.47
N HIS A 108 4.98 -2.44 -9.33
CA HIS A 108 5.17 -1.82 -8.02
C HIS A 108 5.98 -2.70 -7.07
N GLN A 109 6.60 -2.03 -6.10
CA GLN A 109 7.24 -2.60 -4.92
C GLN A 109 6.53 -2.11 -3.65
N VAL A 110 6.74 -2.84 -2.56
CA VAL A 110 6.30 -2.41 -1.24
C VAL A 110 7.50 -2.24 -0.33
N GLU A 111 7.54 -1.09 0.33
CA GLU A 111 8.65 -0.66 1.16
C GLU A 111 8.21 -0.62 2.63
N PRO A 112 8.90 -1.35 3.53
CA PRO A 112 8.58 -1.36 4.94
C PRO A 112 9.00 -0.05 5.63
N LEU A 113 8.10 0.53 6.43
CA LEU A 113 8.36 1.74 7.22
C LEU A 113 8.46 1.48 8.73
N ALA A 114 8.00 0.31 9.18
CA ALA A 114 7.90 -0.04 10.59
C ALA A 114 8.95 -1.08 11.02
N VAL A 115 9.07 -1.31 12.32
CA VAL A 115 9.84 -2.45 12.84
C VAL A 115 8.97 -3.70 12.94
N GLY A 116 9.59 -4.85 12.65
CA GLY A 116 8.98 -6.15 12.87
C GLY A 116 9.04 -6.53 14.36
N LEU A 117 7.89 -6.83 14.96
CA LEU A 117 7.76 -7.18 16.38
C LEU A 117 7.53 -8.69 16.62
N GLY A 118 7.51 -9.48 15.54
CA GLY A 118 7.30 -10.91 15.59
C GLY A 118 5.92 -11.33 16.09
N ASN A 119 5.80 -12.61 16.42
CA ASN A 119 4.60 -13.22 17.00
C ASN A 119 4.72 -13.32 18.54
N THR A 120 3.71 -13.89 19.18
CA THR A 120 3.74 -14.27 20.60
C THR A 120 3.34 -15.74 20.77
N PRO A 121 3.60 -16.35 21.94
CA PRO A 121 3.07 -17.68 22.24
C PRO A 121 1.54 -17.78 22.14
N ASP A 122 0.81 -16.69 22.42
CA ASP A 122 -0.65 -16.66 22.36
C ASP A 122 -1.18 -16.54 20.92
N THR A 123 -0.43 -15.87 20.03
CA THR A 123 -0.79 -15.69 18.62
C THR A 123 0.34 -16.11 17.67
N PRO A 124 0.73 -17.41 17.64
CA PRO A 124 1.93 -17.85 16.93
C PRO A 124 1.83 -17.75 15.40
N TRP A 125 0.61 -17.67 14.86
CA TRP A 125 0.34 -17.61 13.42
C TRP A 125 0.31 -16.20 12.84
N TYR A 126 0.37 -15.18 13.71
CA TYR A 126 0.25 -13.79 13.35
C TYR A 126 1.45 -12.98 13.83
N PHE A 127 1.90 -12.07 12.97
CA PHE A 127 3.10 -11.28 13.17
C PHE A 127 2.74 -9.82 13.27
N ARG A 128 3.36 -9.12 14.22
CA ARG A 128 3.06 -7.73 14.53
C ARG A 128 4.10 -6.80 13.92
N MET A 129 3.66 -5.62 13.49
CA MET A 129 4.48 -4.54 12.95
C MET A 129 4.10 -3.22 13.63
N GLY A 130 5.05 -2.31 13.81
CA GLY A 130 4.77 -0.99 14.39
C GLY A 130 6.02 -0.27 14.86
N LEU A 131 5.89 0.43 15.99
CA LEU A 131 7.01 1.03 16.71
C LEU A 131 7.42 0.12 17.89
N PRO A 132 8.64 0.24 18.42
CA PRO A 132 9.02 -0.47 19.64
C PRO A 132 7.99 -0.24 20.75
N SER A 133 7.50 -1.33 21.34
CA SER A 133 6.46 -1.33 22.39
C SER A 133 5.08 -0.78 21.97
N THR A 134 4.86 -0.50 20.68
CA THR A 134 3.57 -0.03 20.15
C THR A 134 3.24 -0.77 18.85
N PRO A 135 2.72 -2.01 18.94
CA PRO A 135 2.19 -2.72 17.78
C PRO A 135 1.06 -1.91 17.14
N ARG A 136 1.10 -1.74 15.81
CA ARG A 136 0.08 -1.01 15.06
C ARG A 136 -0.82 -1.92 14.24
N ILE A 137 -0.26 -3.01 13.74
CA ILE A 137 -0.99 -3.98 12.92
C ILE A 137 -0.45 -5.39 13.17
N MET A 138 -1.31 -6.37 12.91
CA MET A 138 -1.00 -7.79 12.97
C MET A 138 -1.46 -8.46 11.67
N VAL A 139 -0.58 -9.24 11.04
CA VAL A 139 -0.84 -9.90 9.74
C VAL A 139 -0.42 -11.36 9.75
N GLY A 140 -0.93 -12.14 8.79
CA GLY A 140 -0.52 -13.53 8.60
C GLY A 140 0.94 -13.67 8.14
N ARG A 141 1.49 -14.89 8.26
CA ARG A 141 2.90 -15.21 7.96
C ARG A 141 3.36 -14.73 6.58
N ASP A 142 2.59 -15.01 5.52
CA ASP A 142 3.02 -14.70 4.15
C ASP A 142 2.97 -13.20 3.88
N ALA A 143 1.96 -12.49 4.40
CA ALA A 143 1.90 -11.04 4.31
C ALA A 143 3.07 -10.37 5.06
N TYR A 144 3.43 -10.88 6.24
CA TYR A 144 4.61 -10.43 6.98
C TYR A 144 5.91 -10.71 6.24
N HIS A 145 6.04 -11.88 5.58
CA HIS A 145 7.21 -12.23 4.80
C HIS A 145 7.40 -11.29 3.62
N LEU A 146 6.34 -11.05 2.84
CA LEU A 146 6.37 -10.09 1.73
C LEU A 146 6.67 -8.67 2.22
N TRP A 147 6.03 -8.20 3.28
CA TRP A 147 6.36 -6.91 3.89
C TRP A 147 7.85 -6.79 4.27
N THR A 148 8.44 -7.87 4.80
CA THR A 148 9.84 -7.89 5.22
C THR A 148 10.81 -7.86 4.04
N PHE A 149 10.49 -8.53 2.92
CA PHE A 149 11.48 -8.84 1.89
C PHE A 149 11.14 -8.37 0.48
N ALA A 150 9.90 -7.94 0.19
CA ALA A 150 9.47 -7.60 -1.17
C ALA A 150 10.36 -6.53 -1.84
N HIS A 151 10.81 -5.53 -1.09
CA HIS A 151 11.75 -4.49 -1.55
C HIS A 151 13.10 -5.03 -2.06
N ARG A 152 13.44 -6.30 -1.80
CA ARG A 152 14.66 -6.95 -2.28
C ARG A 152 14.48 -7.66 -3.63
N HIS A 153 13.26 -7.76 -4.13
CA HIS A 153 12.94 -8.34 -5.43
C HIS A 153 12.68 -7.23 -6.45
N ALA A 154 12.76 -7.54 -7.75
CA ALA A 154 12.56 -6.53 -8.79
C ALA A 154 11.13 -5.94 -8.79
N SER A 155 10.13 -6.75 -8.40
CA SER A 155 8.74 -6.32 -8.23
C SER A 155 8.06 -7.07 -7.07
N LEU A 156 6.87 -6.62 -6.68
CA LEU A 156 6.01 -7.35 -5.74
C LEU A 156 5.61 -8.72 -6.31
N TRP A 157 5.44 -8.85 -7.62
CA TRP A 157 5.14 -10.13 -8.25
C TRP A 157 6.31 -11.11 -8.11
N ASP A 158 7.54 -10.68 -8.40
CA ASP A 158 8.73 -11.53 -8.24
C ASP A 158 8.90 -12.01 -6.79
N ALA A 159 8.53 -11.18 -5.81
CA ALA A 159 8.52 -11.56 -4.41
C ALA A 159 7.46 -12.64 -4.10
N CYS A 160 6.28 -12.56 -4.73
CA CYS A 160 5.23 -13.56 -4.60
C CYS A 160 5.64 -14.91 -5.22
N GLU A 161 6.25 -14.89 -6.42
CA GLU A 161 6.77 -16.11 -7.07
C GLU A 161 7.88 -16.76 -6.25
N TYR A 162 8.82 -15.95 -5.74
CA TYR A 162 9.88 -16.45 -4.88
C TYR A 162 9.32 -17.11 -3.62
N LEU A 163 8.36 -16.46 -2.95
CA LEU A 163 7.74 -17.02 -1.75
C LEU A 163 6.93 -18.29 -2.05
N ALA A 164 6.22 -18.34 -3.18
CA ALA A 164 5.50 -19.52 -3.62
C ALA A 164 6.46 -20.71 -3.82
N ALA A 165 7.60 -20.49 -4.48
CA ALA A 165 8.63 -21.51 -4.69
C ALA A 165 9.25 -22.01 -3.37
N ASP A 166 9.57 -21.09 -2.45
CA ASP A 166 10.08 -21.43 -1.11
C ASP A 166 9.08 -22.29 -0.32
N ARG A 167 7.80 -21.88 -0.30
CA ARG A 167 6.71 -22.63 0.34
C ARG A 167 6.46 -23.98 -0.31
N GLN A 168 6.56 -24.06 -1.64
CA GLN A 168 6.44 -25.33 -2.36
C GLN A 168 7.53 -26.31 -1.95
N ALA A 169 8.77 -25.85 -1.80
CA ALA A 169 9.87 -26.68 -1.32
C ALA A 169 9.62 -27.20 0.12
N GLU A 170 9.08 -26.35 1.01
CA GLU A 170 8.66 -26.76 2.36
C GLU A 170 7.49 -27.77 2.33
N ALA A 171 6.53 -27.60 1.42
CA ALA A 171 5.31 -28.40 1.32
C ALA A 171 5.53 -29.77 0.68
N VAL A 172 6.40 -29.88 -0.33
CA VAL A 172 6.82 -31.18 -0.90
C VAL A 172 7.44 -32.06 0.18
N ALA A 173 8.17 -31.48 1.13
CA ALA A 173 8.69 -32.20 2.29
C ALA A 173 7.59 -32.66 3.28
N ARG A 174 6.36 -32.14 3.18
CA ARG A 174 5.25 -32.34 4.15
C ARG A 174 3.93 -32.86 3.54
N ALA A 175 3.96 -33.38 2.31
CA ALA A 175 2.82 -33.95 1.57
C ALA A 175 1.99 -33.00 0.66
N GLY A 176 2.66 -32.13 -0.10
CA GLY A 176 2.28 -31.88 -1.51
C GLY A 176 1.08 -30.96 -1.80
N SER A 177 0.91 -29.87 -1.06
CA SER A 177 0.03 -28.78 -1.50
C SER A 177 0.71 -27.94 -2.57
N ASP A 178 0.02 -27.66 -3.68
CA ASP A 178 0.43 -26.68 -4.68
C ASP A 178 0.28 -25.25 -4.11
N VAL A 179 1.36 -24.47 -4.15
CA VAL A 179 1.39 -23.10 -3.62
C VAL A 179 1.28 -22.12 -4.78
N ASP A 180 0.11 -21.48 -4.89
CA ASP A 180 -0.23 -20.55 -5.95
C ASP A 180 0.21 -19.10 -5.59
N PRO A 181 1.10 -18.45 -6.38
CA PRO A 181 1.52 -17.08 -6.15
C PRO A 181 0.38 -16.06 -6.25
N ASP A 182 -0.68 -16.32 -7.03
CA ASP A 182 -1.84 -15.43 -7.10
C ASP A 182 -2.60 -15.38 -5.78
N ARG A 183 -2.66 -16.51 -5.05
CA ARG A 183 -3.27 -16.55 -3.70
C ARG A 183 -2.45 -15.78 -2.69
N ILE A 184 -1.12 -15.89 -2.76
CA ILE A 184 -0.20 -15.11 -1.92
C ILE A 184 -0.41 -13.60 -2.18
N LEU A 185 -0.43 -13.20 -3.46
CA LEU A 185 -0.68 -11.82 -3.85
C LEU A 185 -2.05 -11.33 -3.34
N ALA A 186 -3.11 -12.10 -3.56
CA ALA A 186 -4.45 -11.74 -3.11
C ALA A 186 -4.52 -11.50 -1.59
N HIS A 187 -3.93 -12.39 -0.79
CA HIS A 187 -3.88 -12.23 0.67
C HIS A 187 -3.05 -11.01 1.09
N PHE A 188 -1.95 -10.74 0.40
CA PHE A 188 -1.14 -9.56 0.66
C PHE A 188 -1.90 -8.26 0.34
N LEU A 189 -2.58 -8.20 -0.81
CA LEU A 189 -3.37 -7.05 -1.22
C LEU A 189 -4.62 -6.81 -0.33
N ASP A 190 -5.11 -7.84 0.35
CA ASP A 190 -6.15 -7.66 1.37
C ASP A 190 -5.59 -6.99 2.65
N ALA A 191 -4.34 -7.27 3.01
CA ALA A 191 -3.68 -6.69 4.18
C ALA A 191 -3.05 -5.30 3.90
N LEU A 192 -2.70 -5.02 2.64
CA LEU A 192 -1.97 -3.81 2.23
C LEU A 192 -2.65 -2.50 2.66
N PRO A 193 -3.98 -2.29 2.51
CA PRO A 193 -4.63 -1.06 2.96
C PRO A 193 -4.39 -0.76 4.45
N ALA A 194 -4.44 -1.79 5.29
CA ALA A 194 -4.20 -1.63 6.73
C ALA A 194 -2.73 -1.32 7.03
N MET A 195 -1.79 -1.89 6.27
CA MET A 195 -0.35 -1.56 6.38
C MET A 195 -0.08 -0.09 6.00
N ILE A 196 -0.72 0.40 4.94
CA ILE A 196 -0.61 1.80 4.51
C ILE A 196 -1.22 2.74 5.55
N ALA A 197 -2.46 2.46 5.98
CA ALA A 197 -3.18 3.29 6.96
C ALA A 197 -2.41 3.44 8.28
N THR A 198 -1.67 2.41 8.70
CA THR A 198 -0.88 2.39 9.94
C THR A 198 0.56 2.89 9.77
N SER A 199 0.91 3.38 8.58
CA SER A 199 2.27 3.77 8.18
C SER A 199 3.30 2.65 8.42
N CYS A 200 2.90 1.40 8.24
CA CYS A 200 3.80 0.25 8.29
C CYS A 200 4.42 -0.06 6.92
N ALA A 201 3.79 0.39 5.84
CA ALA A 201 4.32 0.27 4.48
C ALA A 201 3.86 1.43 3.59
N TYR A 202 4.54 1.63 2.47
CA TYR A 202 4.02 2.37 1.32
C TYR A 202 4.32 1.59 0.05
N VAL A 203 3.61 1.91 -1.02
CA VAL A 203 3.82 1.33 -2.35
C VAL A 203 4.65 2.31 -3.16
N ASP A 204 5.62 1.79 -3.91
CA ASP A 204 6.39 2.58 -4.87
C ASP A 204 6.40 1.87 -6.22
N ARG A 205 6.79 2.59 -7.27
CA ARG A 205 7.01 1.99 -8.58
C ARG A 205 8.33 1.22 -8.61
N VAL A 206 8.37 0.13 -9.37
CA VAL A 206 9.62 -0.59 -9.65
C VAL A 206 10.65 0.35 -10.31
N ARG A 207 11.93 0.19 -9.96
CA ARG A 207 13.04 0.98 -10.51
C ARG A 207 13.52 0.44 -11.86
#